data_AF-A0A9E5MYA3-F1
#
_entry.id   AF-A0A9E5MYA3-F1
#
_cell.length_a   1.000
_cell.length_b   1.000
_cell.length_c   1.000
_cell.angle_alpha   90.00
_cell.angle_beta   90.00
_cell.angle_gamma   90.00
#
_symmetry.space_group_name_H-M   'P 1'
#
loop_
_entity.id
_entity.type
_entity.pdbx_description
1 polymer ?
#
loop_
_entity_poly.entity_id
_entity_poly.type
_entity_poly.pdbx_seq_one_letter_code
_entity_poly.pdbx_strand_id
1 'polypeptide(L)'
;MAVEQIVQLAIVVGGLTGLLSLAAWIWILAIAFSESRLHGWLCLLGGPYTLYYALREWTDCKTPLLASLLCGMISLASSTYAVMHAHHSAEVSQLWEQVIKEMGGQTIPPSNEQLLEADKQHMQGRWIVQSGKGGETFHIDGTQCRIRHHKSEDLFDFELVAGEGYRAIDLTSALSDSVTKGIYVLDSGLFKVCLGRTGGERPDTFQSVDGQQQFIVLRRPWN
;
A
#
# COMPACT_ATOMS: atom_id res chain seq x y z
N MET A 1 -4.34 0.98 9.52
CA MET A 1 -4.42 2.39 9.09
C MET A 1 -4.65 2.54 7.58
N ALA A 2 -3.86 1.89 6.70
CA ALA A 2 -4.03 2.04 5.24
C ALA A 2 -5.40 1.57 4.69
N VAL A 3 -5.96 0.48 5.21
CA VAL A 3 -7.24 -0.08 4.71
C VAL A 3 -8.43 0.84 4.98
N GLU A 4 -8.51 1.44 6.17
CA GLU A 4 -9.59 2.38 6.53
C GLU A 4 -9.60 3.61 5.62
N GLN A 5 -8.41 4.13 5.29
CA GLN A 5 -8.26 5.26 4.37
C GLN A 5 -8.73 4.91 2.95
N ILE A 6 -8.41 3.71 2.47
CA ILE A 6 -8.86 3.23 1.14
C ILE A 6 -10.39 3.11 1.10
N VAL A 7 -11.00 2.56 2.15
CA VAL A 7 -12.47 2.41 2.25
C VAL A 7 -13.15 3.78 2.29
N GLN A 8 -12.65 4.71 3.11
CA GLN A 8 -13.19 6.07 3.17
C GLN A 8 -13.07 6.79 1.83
N LEU A 9 -11.93 6.67 1.15
CA LEU A 9 -11.75 7.25 -0.18
C LEU A 9 -12.74 6.67 -1.19
N ALA A 10 -12.95 5.35 -1.19
CA ALA A 10 -13.91 4.71 -2.09
C ALA A 10 -15.36 5.20 -1.85
N ILE A 11 -15.75 5.38 -0.57
CA ILE A 11 -17.06 5.92 -0.20
C ILE A 11 -17.23 7.36 -0.71
N VAL A 12 -16.23 8.21 -0.51
CA VAL A 12 -16.28 9.61 -0.94
C VAL A 12 -16.34 9.71 -2.47
N VAL A 13 -15.49 8.96 -3.17
CA VAL A 13 -15.48 8.92 -4.64
C VAL A 13 -16.83 8.43 -5.17
N GLY A 14 -17.35 7.32 -4.63
CA GLY A 14 -18.65 6.76 -5.04
C GLY A 14 -19.82 7.70 -4.76
N GLY A 15 -19.80 8.41 -3.63
CA GLY A 15 -20.80 9.42 -3.30
C GLY A 15 -20.79 10.60 -4.28
N LEU A 16 -19.59 11.10 -4.61
CA LEU A 16 -19.43 12.23 -5.53
C LEU A 16 -19.85 11.86 -6.96
N THR A 17 -19.43 10.68 -7.46
CA THR A 17 -19.83 10.22 -8.80
C THR A 17 -21.32 9.93 -8.89
N GLY A 18 -21.94 9.42 -7.82
CA GLY A 18 -23.38 9.25 -7.73
C GLY A 18 -24.15 10.58 -7.86
N LEU A 19 -23.70 11.62 -7.16
CA LEU A 19 -24.30 12.96 -7.27
C LEU A 19 -24.18 13.55 -8.68
N LEU A 20 -23.01 13.40 -9.31
CA LEU A 20 -22.79 13.87 -10.69
C LEU A 20 -23.64 13.10 -11.71
N SER A 21 -23.78 11.79 -11.54
CA SER A 21 -24.67 10.97 -12.37
C SER A 21 -26.12 11.40 -12.24
N LEU A 22 -26.58 11.70 -11.02
CA LEU A 22 -27.94 12.19 -10.76
C LEU A 22 -28.19 13.57 -11.39
N ALA A 23 -27.22 14.47 -11.31
CA ALA A 23 -27.28 15.78 -11.97
C ALA A 23 -27.37 15.65 -13.49
N ALA A 24 -26.56 14.77 -14.09
CA ALA A 24 -26.60 14.47 -15.52
C ALA A 24 -27.95 13.89 -15.95
N TRP A 25 -28.54 13.03 -15.12
CA TRP A 25 -29.86 12.46 -15.38
C TRP A 25 -30.98 13.51 -15.30
N ILE A 26 -30.95 14.39 -14.29
CA ILE A 26 -31.88 15.53 -14.18
C ILE A 26 -31.77 16.45 -15.41
N TRP A 27 -30.56 16.65 -15.92
CA TRP A 27 -30.34 17.43 -17.14
C TRP A 27 -31.07 16.81 -18.34
N ILE A 28 -30.92 15.50 -18.58
CA ILE A 28 -31.62 14.80 -19.68
C ILE A 28 -33.13 14.94 -19.51
N LEU A 29 -33.65 14.82 -18.28
CA LEU A 29 -35.07 15.04 -18.02
C LEU A 29 -35.51 16.47 -18.33
N ALA A 30 -34.72 17.48 -17.96
CA ALA A 30 -35.05 18.88 -18.25
C ALA A 30 -35.17 19.12 -19.76
N ILE A 31 -34.25 18.55 -20.56
CA ILE A 31 -34.32 18.59 -22.02
C ILE A 31 -35.60 17.89 -22.50
N ALA A 32 -35.87 16.67 -22.06
CA ALA A 32 -37.06 15.91 -22.44
C ALA A 32 -38.37 16.63 -22.13
N PHE A 33 -38.49 17.24 -20.94
CA PHE A 33 -39.66 18.02 -20.55
C PHE A 33 -39.80 19.33 -21.32
N SER A 34 -38.68 19.93 -21.75
CA SER A 34 -38.71 21.16 -22.55
C SER A 34 -39.30 20.93 -23.95
N GLU A 35 -39.10 19.74 -24.53
CA GLU A 35 -39.68 19.39 -25.82
C GLU A 35 -41.12 18.89 -25.70
N SER A 36 -41.39 17.96 -24.78
CA SER A 36 -42.72 17.39 -24.60
C SER A 36 -42.85 16.68 -23.26
N ARG A 37 -43.94 16.99 -22.54
CA ARG A 37 -44.24 16.38 -21.23
C ARG A 37 -44.28 14.85 -21.28
N LEU A 38 -44.73 14.28 -22.41
CA LEU A 38 -44.82 12.83 -22.57
C LEU A 38 -43.43 12.18 -22.62
N HIS A 39 -42.45 12.82 -23.27
CA HIS A 39 -41.06 12.32 -23.29
C HIS A 39 -40.45 12.37 -21.89
N GLY A 40 -40.67 13.47 -21.15
CA GLY A 40 -40.23 13.57 -19.75
C GLY A 40 -40.78 12.45 -18.85
N TRP A 41 -42.08 12.16 -18.96
CA TRP A 41 -42.69 11.05 -18.21
C TRP A 41 -42.18 9.68 -18.63
N LEU A 42 -42.00 9.43 -19.93
CA LEU A 42 -41.45 8.16 -20.41
C LEU A 42 -39.99 7.97 -19.97
N CYS A 43 -39.18 9.04 -19.95
CA CYS A 43 -37.82 9.02 -19.44
C CYS A 43 -37.76 8.78 -17.91
N LEU A 44 -38.78 9.19 -17.16
CA LEU A 44 -38.89 8.89 -15.72
C LEU A 44 -39.24 7.41 -15.46
N LEU A 45 -40.01 6.78 -16.35
CA LEU A 45 -40.49 5.40 -16.18
C LEU A 45 -39.41 4.33 -16.44
N GLY A 46 -38.28 4.66 -17.06
CA GLY A 46 -37.17 3.71 -17.11
C GLY A 46 -36.03 4.02 -18.09
N GLY A 47 -34.88 3.41 -17.77
CA GLY A 47 -33.61 3.58 -18.48
C GLY A 47 -33.60 3.29 -19.99
N PRO A 48 -34.34 2.29 -20.53
CA PRO A 48 -34.30 2.02 -21.97
C PRO A 48 -34.84 3.18 -22.81
N TYR A 49 -35.92 3.83 -22.35
CA TYR A 49 -36.49 4.97 -23.07
C TYR A 49 -35.60 6.21 -22.95
N THR A 50 -35.00 6.45 -21.77
CA THR A 50 -34.02 7.52 -21.60
C THR A 50 -32.85 7.37 -22.57
N LEU A 51 -32.35 6.15 -22.75
CA LEU A 51 -31.27 5.87 -23.70
C LEU A 51 -31.72 6.10 -25.15
N TYR A 52 -32.89 5.59 -25.53
CA TYR A 52 -33.47 5.84 -26.86
C TYR A 52 -33.61 7.34 -27.14
N TYR A 53 -34.16 8.10 -26.19
CA TYR A 53 -34.35 9.53 -26.31
C TYR A 53 -33.01 10.27 -26.44
N ALA A 54 -32.02 9.93 -25.60
CA ALA A 54 -30.70 10.55 -25.65
C ALA A 54 -29.93 10.25 -26.95
N LEU A 55 -30.18 9.10 -27.58
CA LEU A 55 -29.61 8.77 -28.89
C LEU A 55 -30.33 9.48 -30.03
N ARG A 56 -31.65 9.66 -29.92
CA ARG A 56 -32.45 10.39 -30.90
C ARG A 56 -32.08 11.88 -30.91
N GLU A 57 -32.06 12.52 -29.74
CA GLU A 57 -31.70 13.93 -29.56
C GLU A 57 -30.22 14.08 -29.16
N TRP A 58 -29.34 13.41 -29.91
CA TRP A 58 -27.91 13.30 -29.59
C TRP A 58 -27.21 14.66 -29.48
N THR A 59 -27.58 15.63 -30.31
CA THR A 59 -26.97 16.97 -30.34
C THR A 59 -27.00 17.65 -28.97
N ASP A 60 -28.13 17.51 -28.28
CA ASP A 60 -28.41 18.17 -27.02
C ASP A 60 -28.12 17.25 -25.82
N CYS A 61 -28.28 15.94 -26.00
CA CYS A 61 -28.12 14.96 -24.92
C CYS A 61 -26.70 14.38 -24.80
N LYS A 62 -25.79 14.54 -25.78
CA LYS A 62 -24.46 13.89 -25.73
C LYS A 62 -23.66 14.22 -24.47
N THR A 63 -23.67 15.48 -24.02
CA THR A 63 -22.87 15.92 -22.88
C THR A 63 -23.34 15.28 -21.58
N PRO A 64 -24.63 15.40 -21.18
CA PRO A 64 -25.11 14.74 -19.97
C PRO A 64 -25.08 13.21 -20.09
N LEU A 65 -25.30 12.65 -21.28
CA LEU A 65 -25.21 11.19 -21.48
C LEU A 65 -23.78 10.69 -21.24
N LEU A 66 -22.78 11.32 -21.84
CA LEU A 66 -21.36 10.95 -21.64
C LEU A 66 -20.93 11.15 -20.20
N ALA A 67 -21.35 12.24 -19.56
CA ALA A 67 -21.08 12.49 -18.14
C ALA A 67 -21.65 11.38 -17.25
N SER A 68 -22.91 10.98 -17.50
CA SER A 68 -23.56 9.89 -16.75
C SER A 68 -22.85 8.54 -16.97
N LEU A 69 -22.50 8.21 -18.21
CA LEU A 69 -21.78 6.97 -18.54
C LEU A 69 -20.39 6.93 -17.87
N LEU A 70 -19.61 8.02 -17.94
CA LEU A 70 -18.31 8.10 -17.29
C LEU A 70 -18.42 7.96 -15.77
N CYS A 71 -19.39 8.64 -15.14
CA CYS A 71 -19.64 8.51 -13.71
C CYS A 71 -20.06 7.07 -13.34
N GLY A 72 -20.87 6.42 -14.16
CA GLY A 72 -21.27 5.02 -13.99
C GLY A 72 -20.08 4.07 -14.05
N MET A 73 -19.19 4.24 -15.03
CA MET A 73 -17.98 3.43 -15.17
C MET A 73 -17.01 3.59 -13.98
N ILE A 74 -16.81 4.82 -13.49
CA ILE A 74 -15.97 5.09 -12.31
C ILE A 74 -16.60 4.48 -11.06
N SER A 75 -17.92 4.58 -10.91
CA SER A 75 -18.64 3.98 -9.78
C SER A 75 -18.55 2.45 -9.79
N LEU A 76 -18.68 1.82 -10.96
CA LEU A 76 -18.50 0.38 -11.11
C LEU A 76 -17.06 -0.04 -10.79
N ALA A 77 -16.06 0.64 -11.35
CA ALA A 77 -14.65 0.32 -11.12
C ALA A 77 -14.24 0.49 -9.64
N SER A 78 -14.72 1.54 -8.97
CA SER A 78 -14.46 1.75 -7.55
C SER A 78 -15.14 0.69 -6.67
N SER A 79 -16.37 0.29 -7.01
CA SER A 79 -17.08 -0.77 -6.28
C SER A 79 -16.40 -2.14 -6.43
N THR A 80 -15.96 -2.51 -7.63
CA THR A 80 -15.27 -3.79 -7.85
C THR A 80 -13.91 -3.82 -7.16
N TYR A 81 -13.18 -2.71 -7.18
CA TYR A 81 -11.92 -2.57 -6.45
C TYR A 81 -12.14 -2.75 -4.93
N ALA A 82 -13.16 -2.09 -4.36
CA ALA A 82 -13.49 -2.21 -2.95
C ALA A 82 -13.87 -3.65 -2.55
N VAL A 83 -14.70 -4.32 -3.37
CA VAL A 83 -15.10 -5.72 -3.13
C VAL A 83 -13.90 -6.67 -3.23
N MET A 84 -13.04 -6.50 -4.24
CA MET A 84 -11.84 -7.34 -4.41
C MET A 84 -10.89 -7.18 -3.23
N HIS A 85 -10.68 -5.95 -2.77
CA HIS A 85 -9.83 -5.69 -1.60
C HIS A 85 -10.44 -6.24 -0.31
N ALA A 86 -11.76 -6.11 -0.13
CA ALA A 86 -12.47 -6.69 1.01
C ALA A 86 -12.35 -8.23 1.02
N HIS A 87 -12.54 -8.88 -0.12
CA HIS A 87 -12.39 -10.33 -0.25
C HIS A 87 -10.97 -10.79 0.08
N HIS A 88 -9.95 -10.13 -0.47
CA HIS A 88 -8.56 -10.47 -0.19
C HIS A 88 -8.23 -10.32 1.30
N SER A 89 -8.74 -9.27 1.96
CA SER A 89 -8.54 -9.07 3.40
C SER A 89 -9.22 -10.14 4.26
N ALA A 90 -10.41 -10.60 3.84
CA ALA A 90 -11.14 -11.66 4.52
C ALA A 90 -10.43 -13.01 4.36
N GLU A 91 -9.94 -13.32 3.17
CA GLU A 91 -9.18 -14.54 2.88
C GLU A 91 -7.88 -14.60 3.68
N VAL A 92 -7.12 -13.50 3.72
CA VAL A 92 -5.92 -13.40 4.56
C VAL A 92 -6.26 -13.61 6.04
N SER A 93 -7.36 -13.04 6.53
CA SER A 93 -7.80 -13.21 7.92
C SER A 93 -8.19 -14.66 8.22
N GLN A 94 -8.89 -15.33 7.30
CA GLN A 94 -9.25 -16.74 7.44
C GLN A 94 -8.03 -17.65 7.41
N LEU A 95 -7.06 -17.39 6.53
CA LEU A 95 -5.79 -18.11 6.50
C LEU A 95 -5.03 -17.94 7.82
N TRP A 96 -5.00 -16.73 8.37
CA TRP A 96 -4.39 -16.49 9.69
C TRP A 96 -5.08 -17.26 10.81
N GLU A 97 -6.41 -17.24 10.87
CA GLU A 97 -7.20 -18.02 11.83
C GLU A 97 -6.95 -19.54 11.67
N GLN A 98 -6.87 -20.03 10.44
CA GLN A 98 -6.57 -21.43 10.17
C GLN A 98 -5.16 -21.81 10.61
N VAL A 99 -4.16 -20.96 10.33
CA VAL A 99 -2.78 -21.15 10.79
C VAL A 99 -2.73 -21.15 12.33
N ILE A 100 -3.44 -20.23 13.00
CA ILE A 100 -3.55 -20.20 14.47
C ILE A 100 -4.18 -21.49 15.01
N LYS A 101 -5.22 -22.00 14.35
CA LYS A 101 -5.94 -23.22 14.75
C LYS A 101 -5.13 -24.49 14.49
N GLU A 102 -4.38 -24.56 13.39
CA GLU A 102 -3.44 -25.66 13.10
C GLU A 102 -2.24 -25.63 14.05
N MET A 103 -1.84 -24.45 14.50
CA MET A 103 -0.92 -24.25 15.63
C MET A 103 -1.57 -24.51 17.01
N GLY A 104 -2.75 -25.15 17.05
CA GLY A 104 -3.61 -25.44 18.20
C GLY A 104 -3.03 -26.39 19.25
N GLY A 105 -1.83 -26.11 19.73
CA GLY A 105 -1.28 -26.55 21.00
C GLY A 105 -0.55 -25.38 21.63
N GLN A 106 -1.22 -24.64 22.52
CA GLN A 106 -0.65 -23.60 23.41
C GLN A 106 0.63 -22.93 22.88
N THR A 107 0.54 -22.17 21.80
CA THR A 107 1.64 -21.29 21.40
C THR A 107 1.55 -20.05 22.27
N ILE A 108 2.30 -20.09 23.37
CA ILE A 108 2.85 -18.88 23.98
C ILE A 108 3.33 -18.03 22.81
N PRO A 109 2.88 -16.76 22.66
CA PRO A 109 3.35 -15.90 21.58
C PRO A 109 4.88 -15.99 21.57
N PRO A 110 5.51 -16.22 20.40
CA PRO A 110 6.94 -16.45 20.37
C PRO A 110 7.62 -15.33 21.13
N SER A 111 8.50 -15.69 22.06
CA SER A 111 9.19 -14.68 22.85
C SER A 111 9.90 -13.71 21.90
N ASN A 112 10.11 -12.47 22.33
CA ASN A 112 10.82 -11.49 21.50
C ASN A 112 12.16 -12.04 21.00
N GLU A 113 12.83 -12.89 21.79
CA GLU A 113 14.05 -13.60 21.39
C GLU A 113 13.84 -14.56 20.21
N GLN A 114 12.76 -15.36 20.22
CA GLN A 114 12.44 -16.27 19.12
C GLN A 114 12.14 -15.52 17.82
N LEU A 115 11.43 -14.39 17.92
CA LEU A 115 11.17 -13.52 16.77
C LEU A 115 12.46 -12.90 16.21
N LEU A 116 13.37 -12.47 17.08
CA LEU A 116 14.65 -11.92 16.67
C LEU A 116 15.52 -12.97 15.97
N GLU A 117 15.52 -14.22 16.46
CA GLU A 117 16.29 -15.29 15.83
C GLU A 117 15.72 -15.70 14.46
N ALA A 118 14.39 -15.77 14.34
CA ALA A 118 13.74 -16.00 13.05
C ALA A 118 14.08 -14.87 12.04
N ASP A 119 14.11 -13.62 12.50
CA ASP A 119 14.52 -12.49 11.68
C ASP A 119 15.98 -12.59 11.25
N LYS A 120 16.90 -12.93 12.15
CA LYS A 120 18.31 -13.14 11.80
C LYS A 120 18.47 -14.18 10.70
N GLN A 121 17.72 -15.29 10.78
CA GLN A 121 17.72 -16.32 9.75
C GLN A 121 17.15 -15.79 8.43
N HIS A 122 16.04 -15.05 8.46
CA HIS A 122 15.43 -14.46 7.28
C HIS A 122 16.28 -13.36 6.62
N MET A 123 17.15 -12.69 7.38
CA MET A 123 18.09 -11.69 6.85
C MET A 123 19.29 -12.32 6.13
N GLN A 124 19.61 -13.60 6.35
CA GLN A 124 20.84 -14.21 5.83
C GLN A 124 20.92 -14.18 4.30
N GLY A 125 22.09 -13.87 3.76
CA GLY A 125 22.40 -13.94 2.34
C GLY A 125 22.45 -12.57 1.65
N ARG A 126 22.27 -12.59 0.32
CA ARG A 126 22.48 -11.41 -0.53
C ARG A 126 21.20 -10.59 -0.69
N TRP A 127 21.38 -9.27 -0.65
CA TRP A 127 20.37 -8.24 -0.85
C TRP A 127 20.89 -7.16 -1.82
N ILE A 128 20.00 -6.58 -2.59
CA ILE A 128 20.28 -5.52 -3.57
C ILE A 128 19.58 -4.24 -3.10
N VAL A 129 20.32 -3.13 -3.08
CA VAL A 129 19.77 -1.81 -2.77
C VAL A 129 18.84 -1.35 -3.89
N GLN A 130 17.57 -1.14 -3.58
CA GLN A 130 16.58 -0.56 -4.49
C GLN A 130 16.52 0.97 -4.40
N SER A 131 16.73 1.55 -3.21
CA SER A 131 16.67 2.99 -3.00
C SER A 131 18.07 3.58 -2.78
N GLY A 132 18.49 4.53 -3.63
CA GLY A 132 19.78 5.22 -3.49
C GLY A 132 20.61 5.25 -4.77
N LYS A 133 21.92 5.45 -4.63
CA LYS A 133 22.89 5.31 -5.73
C LYS A 133 23.02 3.82 -6.06
N GLY A 134 22.12 3.33 -6.92
CA GLY A 134 21.98 1.90 -7.22
C GLY A 134 23.30 1.21 -7.61
N GLY A 135 23.35 -0.11 -7.44
CA GLY A 135 24.54 -0.93 -7.68
C GLY A 135 25.23 -1.43 -6.41
N GLU A 136 24.79 -0.96 -5.24
CA GLU A 136 25.25 -1.44 -3.94
C GLU A 136 24.59 -2.78 -3.59
N THR A 137 25.38 -3.68 -3.00
CA THR A 137 24.90 -4.98 -2.51
C THR A 137 25.19 -5.15 -1.05
N PHE A 138 24.20 -5.63 -0.32
CA PHE A 138 24.31 -5.98 1.09
C PHE A 138 24.43 -7.50 1.19
N HIS A 139 25.39 -7.97 1.97
CA HIS A 139 25.53 -9.39 2.27
C HIS A 139 25.55 -9.58 3.78
N ILE A 140 24.58 -10.33 4.27
CA ILE A 140 24.42 -10.62 5.69
C ILE A 140 24.83 -12.07 5.93
N ASP A 141 25.80 -12.28 6.81
CA ASP A 141 26.32 -13.58 7.20
C ASP A 141 26.47 -13.63 8.73
N GLY A 142 25.60 -14.37 9.39
CA GLY A 142 25.49 -14.38 10.84
C GLY A 142 25.14 -12.99 11.38
N THR A 143 26.05 -12.42 12.18
CA THR A 143 25.94 -11.07 12.78
C THR A 143 26.70 -10.01 11.99
N GLN A 144 27.29 -10.36 10.84
CA GLN A 144 28.05 -9.42 10.03
C GLN A 144 27.25 -8.99 8.80
N CYS A 145 27.32 -7.70 8.50
CA CYS A 145 26.78 -7.10 7.29
C CYS A 145 27.92 -6.46 6.49
N ARG A 146 28.08 -6.89 5.24
CA ARG A 146 29.03 -6.32 4.28
C ARG A 146 28.28 -5.49 3.26
N ILE A 147 28.62 -4.21 3.17
CA ILE A 147 28.09 -3.29 2.17
C ILE A 147 29.18 -3.11 1.11
N ARG A 148 28.91 -3.61 -0.10
CA ARG A 148 29.84 -3.46 -1.22
C ARG A 148 29.42 -2.28 -2.08
N HIS A 149 30.31 -1.31 -2.16
CA HIS A 149 30.28 -0.22 -3.13
C HIS A 149 31.19 -0.54 -4.32
N HIS A 150 31.17 0.28 -5.37
CA HIS A 150 31.94 0.01 -6.61
C HIS A 150 33.46 -0.14 -6.38
N LYS A 151 34.03 0.49 -5.34
CA LYS A 151 35.49 0.48 -5.08
C LYS A 151 35.86 0.20 -3.62
N SER A 152 34.88 0.02 -2.75
CA SER A 152 35.09 -0.18 -1.31
C SER A 152 34.09 -1.21 -0.79
N GLU A 153 34.48 -1.86 0.30
CA GLU A 153 33.62 -2.76 1.05
C GLU A 153 33.68 -2.32 2.50
N ASP A 154 32.52 -1.95 3.04
CA ASP A 154 32.39 -1.54 4.43
C ASP A 154 31.81 -2.71 5.23
N LEU A 155 32.43 -2.99 6.37
CA LEU A 155 32.06 -4.07 7.27
C LEU A 155 31.39 -3.50 8.52
N PHE A 156 30.22 -4.05 8.83
CA PHE A 156 29.45 -3.71 10.02
C PHE A 156 29.09 -4.98 10.77
N ASP A 157 29.19 -4.94 12.09
CA ASP A 157 28.50 -5.91 12.94
C ASP A 157 27.09 -5.35 13.21
N PHE A 158 26.08 -6.22 13.24
CA PHE A 158 24.73 -5.81 13.60
C PHE A 158 24.15 -6.62 14.74
N GLU A 159 23.35 -5.94 15.56
CA GLU A 159 22.59 -6.53 16.65
C GLU A 159 21.11 -6.19 16.48
N LEU A 160 20.24 -7.18 16.64
CA LEU A 160 18.80 -6.96 16.66
C LEU A 160 18.34 -6.78 18.10
N VAL A 161 17.59 -5.71 18.35
CA VAL A 161 17.13 -5.35 19.69
C VAL A 161 15.60 -5.44 19.73
N ALA A 162 15.07 -6.05 20.80
CA ALA A 162 13.63 -6.05 21.04
C ALA A 162 13.15 -4.61 21.27
N GLY A 163 12.14 -4.18 20.51
CA GLY A 163 11.57 -2.84 20.60
C GLY A 163 10.08 -2.87 20.92
N GLU A 164 9.62 -1.90 21.70
CA GLU A 164 8.19 -1.63 21.88
C GLU A 164 7.69 -0.84 20.65
N GLY A 165 7.39 -1.55 19.57
CA GLY A 165 6.94 -0.96 18.30
C GLY A 165 7.65 -1.55 17.09
N TYR A 166 8.37 -0.70 16.34
CA TYR A 166 9.23 -1.18 15.26
C TYR A 166 10.39 -2.01 15.83
N ARG A 167 10.81 -3.03 15.05
CA ARG A 167 11.98 -3.84 15.41
C ARG A 167 13.22 -2.98 15.26
N ALA A 168 14.15 -3.11 16.21
CA ALA A 168 15.33 -2.28 16.27
C ALA A 168 16.57 -3.03 15.78
N ILE A 169 17.45 -2.30 15.11
CA ILE A 169 18.74 -2.80 14.63
C ILE A 169 19.83 -1.78 14.97
N ASP A 170 20.91 -2.24 15.57
CA ASP A 170 22.09 -1.42 15.85
C ASP A 170 23.23 -1.91 14.98
N LEU A 171 23.88 -0.99 14.24
CA LEU A 171 25.01 -1.28 13.36
C LEU A 171 26.29 -0.69 13.95
N THR A 172 27.29 -1.51 14.17
CA THR A 172 28.61 -1.08 14.66
C THR A 172 29.62 -1.16 13.52
N SER A 173 30.24 -0.02 13.19
CA SER A 173 31.27 0.03 12.16
C SER A 173 32.57 -0.58 12.68
N ALA A 174 33.13 -1.55 11.95
CA ALA A 174 34.38 -2.21 12.31
C ALA A 174 35.62 -1.27 12.30
N LEU A 175 35.50 -0.08 11.72
CA LEU A 175 36.59 0.90 11.62
C LEU A 175 36.61 1.93 12.75
N SER A 176 35.47 2.17 13.39
CA SER A 176 35.29 3.33 14.29
C SER A 176 34.65 2.98 15.63
N ASP A 177 34.24 1.73 15.84
CA ASP A 177 33.45 1.26 17.00
C ASP A 177 32.19 2.10 17.27
N SER A 178 31.77 2.88 16.28
CA SER A 178 30.64 3.77 16.41
C SER A 178 29.35 3.03 16.10
N VAL A 179 28.37 3.18 16.98
CA VAL A 179 27.06 2.54 16.86
C VAL A 179 26.08 3.47 16.17
N THR A 180 25.48 2.98 15.09
CA THR A 180 24.39 3.63 14.37
C THR A 180 23.10 2.87 14.68
N LYS A 181 22.18 3.52 15.39
CA LYS A 181 20.91 2.92 15.80
C LYS A 181 19.86 3.09 14.72
N GLY A 182 19.03 2.08 14.54
CA GLY A 182 18.01 2.06 13.49
C GLY A 182 16.79 1.24 13.85
N ILE A 183 15.81 1.32 12.96
CA ILE A 183 14.62 0.46 12.94
C ILE A 183 14.52 -0.27 11.61
N TYR A 184 13.89 -1.43 11.62
CA TYR A 184 13.71 -2.23 10.42
C TYR A 184 12.37 -2.94 10.33
N VAL A 185 12.01 -3.29 9.09
CA VAL A 185 10.86 -4.15 8.76
C VAL A 185 11.32 -5.15 7.69
N LEU A 186 11.03 -6.43 7.95
CA LEU A 186 11.15 -7.52 6.98
C LEU A 186 9.75 -7.89 6.48
N ASP A 187 9.55 -7.82 5.18
CA ASP A 187 8.28 -8.18 4.55
C ASP A 187 8.53 -8.84 3.19
N SER A 188 8.22 -10.13 3.08
CA SER A 188 8.05 -10.83 1.79
C SER A 188 9.20 -10.61 0.78
N GLY A 189 10.45 -10.65 1.25
CA GLY A 189 11.64 -10.46 0.42
C GLY A 189 12.08 -8.99 0.23
N LEU A 190 11.43 -8.06 0.91
CA LEU A 190 11.87 -6.69 1.13
C LEU A 190 12.42 -6.54 2.55
N PHE A 191 13.54 -5.85 2.66
CA PHE A 191 14.14 -5.48 3.92
C PHE A 191 14.30 -3.96 3.95
N LYS A 192 13.48 -3.29 4.75
CA LYS A 192 13.49 -1.84 4.91
C LYS A 192 14.23 -1.50 6.19
N VAL A 193 15.21 -0.64 6.10
CA VAL A 193 15.99 -0.16 7.25
C VAL A 193 15.99 1.36 7.24
N CYS A 194 15.75 1.96 8.40
CA CYS A 194 15.97 3.38 8.64
C CYS A 194 17.04 3.51 9.71
N LEU A 195 18.18 4.10 9.35
CA LEU A 195 19.29 4.36 10.25
C LEU A 195 19.27 5.81 10.68
N GLY A 196 19.43 6.05 11.98
CA GLY A 196 19.67 7.39 12.51
C GLY A 196 21.10 7.85 12.24
N ARG A 197 21.45 9.01 12.81
CA ARG A 197 22.83 9.50 12.80
C ARG A 197 23.71 8.62 13.69
N THR A 198 24.96 8.40 13.31
CA THR A 198 25.96 7.71 14.15
C THR A 198 26.07 8.38 15.53
N GLY A 199 25.90 7.60 16.60
CA GLY A 199 25.85 8.10 17.98
C GLY A 199 24.57 8.87 18.36
N GLY A 200 23.62 9.03 17.44
CA GLY A 200 22.35 9.71 17.64
C GLY A 200 21.25 8.80 18.20
N GLU A 201 20.05 9.37 18.31
CA GLU A 201 18.86 8.63 18.72
C GLU A 201 18.33 7.71 17.60
N ARG A 202 17.64 6.65 18.03
CA ARG A 202 17.01 5.69 17.12
C ARG A 202 15.79 6.35 16.45
N PRO A 203 15.61 6.22 15.12
CA PRO A 203 14.40 6.71 14.45
C PRO A 203 13.14 6.02 14.99
N ASP A 204 12.04 6.76 15.07
CA ASP A 204 10.72 6.26 15.46
C ASP A 204 9.82 5.94 14.25
N THR A 205 10.20 6.42 13.06
CA THR A 205 9.42 6.32 11.82
C THR A 205 10.32 6.11 10.60
N PHE A 206 9.79 5.49 9.54
CA PHE A 206 10.48 5.31 8.27
C PHE A 206 10.35 6.54 7.36
N GLN A 207 10.92 7.66 7.79
CA GLN A 207 10.97 8.88 6.99
C GLN A 207 12.42 9.29 6.76
N SER A 208 12.69 10.00 5.67
CA SER A 208 13.98 10.63 5.46
C SER A 208 13.83 12.10 5.84
N VAL A 209 14.46 12.51 6.94
CA VAL A 209 14.47 13.91 7.38
C VAL A 209 15.83 14.51 7.06
N ASP A 210 15.87 15.43 6.09
CA ASP A 210 16.99 16.36 5.80
C ASP A 210 18.41 15.78 5.94
N GLY A 211 18.63 14.55 5.45
CA GLY A 211 19.94 13.88 5.46
C GLY A 211 20.44 13.43 6.84
N GLN A 212 19.63 13.55 7.89
CA GLN A 212 19.95 13.03 9.23
C GLN A 212 19.64 11.52 9.36
N GLN A 213 18.76 11.01 8.50
CA GLN A 213 18.34 9.62 8.49
C GLN A 213 18.60 8.98 7.13
N GLN A 214 19.12 7.77 7.14
CA GLN A 214 19.35 7.00 5.92
C GLN A 214 18.29 5.91 5.81
N PHE A 215 17.33 6.11 4.91
CA PHE A 215 16.31 5.12 4.58
C PHE A 215 16.78 4.26 3.40
N ILE A 216 16.86 2.95 3.62
CA ILE A 216 17.36 1.98 2.65
C ILE A 216 16.30 0.88 2.47
N VAL A 217 15.93 0.64 1.22
CA VAL A 217 15.11 -0.48 0.80
C VAL A 217 15.99 -1.49 0.09
N LEU A 218 16.03 -2.70 0.63
CA LEU A 218 16.77 -3.84 0.15
C LEU A 218 15.81 -4.90 -0.38
N ARG A 219 16.19 -5.57 -1.47
CA ARG A 219 15.42 -6.66 -2.08
C ARG A 219 16.30 -7.88 -2.33
N ARG A 220 15.74 -9.08 -2.17
CA ARG A 220 16.40 -10.31 -2.62
C ARG A 220 16.63 -10.29 -4.14
N PRO A 221 17.79 -10.79 -4.64
CA PRO A 221 17.94 -11.08 -6.05
C PRO A 221 16.89 -12.10 -6.48
N TRP A 222 16.34 -11.94 -7.68
CA TRP A 222 15.50 -12.97 -8.28
C TRP A 222 16.38 -14.19 -8.53
N ASN A 223 16.06 -15.33 -7.90
CA ASN A 223 16.60 -16.62 -8.27
C ASN A 223 15.90 -17.14 -9.52
#